data_AF-A0A257ZWI5-F1
#
_entry.id   AF-A0A257ZWI5-F1
#
_cell.length_a   1.000
_cell.length_b   1.000
_cell.length_c   1.000
_cell.angle_alpha   90.00
_cell.angle_beta   90.00
_cell.angle_gamma   90.00
#
_symmetry.space_group_name_H-M   'P 1'
#
loop_
_entity.id
_entity.type
_entity.pdbx_description
1 polymer ?
#
loop_
_entity_poly.entity_id
_entity_poly.type
_entity_poly.pdbx_seq_one_letter_code
_entity_poly.pdbx_strand_id
1 'polypeptide(L)'
;MDHTHSGLSRARRALEGSGRFPGGALPGDISDSWTRSLSHGIDPLARPEGFVQTARALADMRSQHSDLIRFARPELEVLYDQIAGSNFMIALGAPDGVVLDTLTDAQFGDSDAGRAVIPGSVWTEEARGTNALGLCIATGRPAQVYGGEHFLRAHQDVSCISAPIFDGRGKLAGVLDASSGSTVRQQHTAALVQMSATAELSSFFIRGPSICPPCRLACLCWMMISASMR
;
A
#
# COMPACT_ATOMS: atom_id res chain seq x y z
N MET A 1 21.79 -21.35 10.89
CA MET A 1 20.45 -21.67 11.44
C MET A 1 19.68 -20.37 11.54
N ASP A 2 18.56 -20.25 10.84
CA ASP A 2 17.80 -19.01 10.69
C ASP A 2 17.05 -18.67 12.00
N HIS A 3 17.64 -17.79 12.81
CA HIS A 3 17.07 -17.35 14.08
C HIS A 3 15.75 -16.57 13.91
N THR A 4 15.58 -15.89 12.77
CA THR A 4 14.41 -15.05 12.45
C THR A 4 13.14 -15.87 12.23
N HIS A 5 13.20 -16.98 11.49
CA HIS A 5 12.05 -17.88 11.34
C HIS A 5 11.62 -18.53 12.67
N SER A 6 12.58 -18.82 13.55
CA SER A 6 12.29 -19.37 14.89
C SER A 6 11.57 -18.35 15.79
N GLY A 7 11.92 -17.06 15.69
CA GLY A 7 11.33 -15.98 16.48
C GLY A 7 9.88 -15.69 16.08
N LEU A 8 9.64 -15.52 14.79
CA LEU A 8 8.31 -15.29 14.22
C LEU A 8 7.33 -16.42 14.60
N SER A 9 7.75 -17.67 14.44
CA SER A 9 6.93 -18.84 14.76
C SER A 9 6.54 -18.89 16.24
N ARG A 10 7.45 -18.52 17.15
CA ARG A 10 7.14 -18.43 18.59
C ARG A 10 6.19 -17.28 18.89
N ALA A 11 6.44 -16.11 18.31
CA ALA A 11 5.58 -14.94 18.48
C ALA A 11 4.17 -15.20 18.00
N ARG A 12 4.03 -15.88 16.86
CA ARG A 12 2.74 -16.26 16.28
C ARG A 12 1.93 -17.17 17.20
N ARG A 13 2.54 -18.25 17.69
CA ARG A 13 1.86 -19.17 18.64
C ARG A 13 1.40 -18.46 19.91
N ALA A 14 2.21 -17.55 20.43
CA ALA A 14 1.84 -16.76 21.60
C ALA A 14 0.67 -15.81 21.30
N LEU A 15 0.71 -15.13 20.14
CA LEU A 15 -0.32 -14.20 19.70
C LEU A 15 -1.67 -14.91 19.61
N GLU A 16 -1.72 -16.04 18.90
CA GLU A 16 -2.95 -16.80 18.66
C GLU A 16 -3.46 -17.53 19.91
N GLY A 17 -2.57 -17.92 20.83
CA GLY A 17 -2.97 -18.63 22.05
C GLY A 17 -3.34 -17.73 23.23
N SER A 18 -2.77 -16.52 23.30
CA SER A 18 -2.87 -15.66 24.51
C SER A 18 -3.05 -14.16 24.23
N GLY A 19 -3.12 -13.75 22.96
CA GLY A 19 -3.22 -12.34 22.59
C GLY A 19 -1.97 -11.53 22.97
N ARG A 20 -0.81 -12.18 23.08
CA ARG A 20 0.46 -11.57 23.50
C ARG A 20 1.60 -12.16 22.69
N PHE A 21 2.69 -11.43 22.53
CA PHE A 21 3.88 -11.95 21.85
C PHE A 21 5.15 -11.43 22.53
N PRO A 22 6.26 -12.19 22.49
CA PRO A 22 7.51 -11.78 23.12
C PRO A 22 8.15 -10.62 22.37
N GLY A 23 8.57 -9.58 23.10
CA GLY A 23 9.33 -8.46 22.55
C GLY A 23 10.66 -8.92 21.95
N GLY A 24 11.11 -8.22 20.90
CA GLY A 24 12.37 -8.52 20.19
C GLY A 24 12.33 -9.76 19.29
N ALA A 25 11.19 -10.45 19.18
CA ALA A 25 11.03 -11.60 18.28
C ALA A 25 10.68 -11.22 16.84
N LEU A 26 10.29 -9.96 16.61
CA LEU A 26 9.84 -9.41 15.33
C LEU A 26 10.63 -8.14 15.00
N PRO A 27 10.72 -7.75 13.72
CA PRO A 27 11.15 -6.40 13.34
C PRO A 27 10.31 -5.33 14.07
N GLY A 28 10.93 -4.17 14.38
CA GLY A 28 10.31 -3.11 15.17
C GLY A 28 8.94 -2.68 14.64
N ASP A 29 8.86 -2.34 13.35
CA ASP A 29 7.61 -1.87 12.72
C ASP A 29 6.48 -2.93 12.79
N ILE A 30 6.82 -4.22 12.65
CA ILE A 30 5.86 -5.33 12.77
C ILE A 30 5.41 -5.51 14.22
N SER A 31 6.34 -5.45 15.18
CA SER A 31 6.03 -5.50 16.62
C SER A 31 5.09 -4.37 17.04
N ASP A 32 5.36 -3.15 16.58
CA ASP A 32 4.52 -1.99 16.89
C ASP A 32 3.14 -2.11 16.24
N SER A 33 3.09 -2.60 15.00
CA SER A 33 1.85 -2.89 14.28
C SER A 33 0.99 -3.96 14.96
N TRP A 34 1.59 -5.05 15.43
CA TRP A 34 0.87 -6.09 16.18
C TRP A 34 0.33 -5.54 17.49
N THR A 35 1.09 -4.66 18.15
CA THR A 35 0.65 -3.98 19.37
C THR A 35 -0.57 -3.10 19.11
N ARG A 36 -0.55 -2.31 18.03
CA ARG A 36 -1.72 -1.51 17.60
C ARG A 36 -2.91 -2.41 17.26
N SER A 37 -2.69 -3.47 16.51
CA SER A 37 -3.74 -4.44 16.12
C SER A 37 -4.42 -5.08 17.34
N LEU A 38 -3.64 -5.46 18.36
CA LEU A 38 -4.18 -5.94 19.65
C LEU A 38 -4.98 -4.87 20.39
N SER A 39 -4.52 -3.60 20.35
CA SER A 39 -5.23 -2.49 20.99
C SER A 39 -6.58 -2.18 20.33
N HIS A 40 -6.74 -2.53 19.05
CA HIS A 40 -8.02 -2.48 18.32
C HIS A 40 -8.94 -3.67 18.64
N GLY A 41 -8.49 -4.64 19.45
CA GLY A 41 -9.28 -5.80 19.86
C GLY A 41 -9.47 -6.85 18.76
N ILE A 42 -8.62 -6.83 17.73
CA ILE A 42 -8.71 -7.78 16.62
C ILE A 42 -8.26 -9.15 17.10
N ASP A 43 -9.10 -10.16 16.85
CA ASP A 43 -8.71 -11.55 17.04
C ASP A 43 -7.85 -12.01 15.85
N PRO A 44 -6.59 -12.45 16.07
CA PRO A 44 -5.71 -12.93 15.00
C PRO A 44 -6.26 -14.14 14.23
N LEU A 45 -7.25 -14.84 14.78
CA LEU A 45 -7.94 -15.98 14.15
C LEU A 45 -9.29 -15.60 13.51
N ALA A 46 -9.72 -14.34 13.61
CA ALA A 46 -10.94 -13.87 12.99
C ALA A 46 -10.87 -13.96 11.46
N ARG A 47 -12.04 -14.10 10.85
CA ARG A 47 -12.18 -13.94 9.40
C ARG A 47 -12.24 -12.45 9.05
N PRO A 48 -11.60 -12.02 7.95
CA PRO A 48 -11.55 -10.63 7.55
C PRO A 48 -12.82 -10.20 6.78
N GLU A 49 -13.99 -10.42 7.39
CA GLU A 49 -15.31 -10.14 6.81
C GLU A 49 -15.83 -8.75 7.22
N GLY A 50 -16.73 -8.17 6.43
CA GLY A 50 -17.50 -6.97 6.82
C GLY A 50 -16.87 -5.60 6.55
N PHE A 51 -15.63 -5.55 6.06
CA PHE A 51 -14.92 -4.30 5.78
C PHE A 51 -14.88 -3.98 4.28
N VAL A 52 -16.04 -3.93 3.64
CA VAL A 52 -16.16 -3.57 2.22
C VAL A 52 -17.22 -2.48 2.05
N GLN A 53 -16.84 -1.39 1.42
CA GLN A 53 -17.71 -0.26 1.12
C GLN A 53 -18.82 -0.66 0.14
N THR A 54 -19.99 -0.04 0.28
CA THR A 54 -21.05 -0.18 -0.72
C THR A 54 -20.59 0.36 -2.07
N ALA A 55 -21.18 -0.11 -3.17
CA ALA A 55 -20.84 0.35 -4.51
C ALA A 55 -21.01 1.88 -4.67
N ARG A 56 -22.02 2.47 -4.02
CA ARG A 56 -22.23 3.92 -4.03
C ARG A 56 -21.12 4.66 -3.27
N ALA A 57 -20.79 4.22 -2.07
CA ALA A 57 -19.71 4.81 -1.28
C ALA A 57 -18.37 4.74 -2.02
N LEU A 58 -18.06 3.60 -2.66
CA LEU A 58 -16.86 3.44 -3.48
C LEU A 58 -16.86 4.39 -4.68
N ALA A 59 -18.00 4.58 -5.36
CA ALA A 59 -18.11 5.51 -6.48
C ALA A 59 -17.85 6.97 -6.03
N ASP A 60 -18.41 7.37 -4.89
CA ASP A 60 -18.19 8.69 -4.30
C ASP A 60 -16.70 8.88 -3.92
N MET A 61 -16.08 7.88 -3.30
CA MET A 61 -14.64 7.90 -2.96
C MET A 61 -13.75 7.98 -4.20
N ARG A 62 -14.05 7.20 -5.25
CA ARG A 62 -13.34 7.28 -6.54
C ARG A 62 -13.48 8.66 -7.17
N SER A 63 -14.65 9.29 -7.07
CA SER A 63 -14.84 10.67 -7.55
C SER A 63 -14.03 11.68 -6.73
N GLN A 64 -13.92 11.50 -5.42
CA GLN A 64 -13.11 12.37 -4.55
C GLN A 64 -11.60 12.21 -4.82
N HIS A 65 -11.17 11.02 -5.22
CA HIS A 65 -9.77 10.69 -5.51
C HIS A 65 -9.49 10.58 -7.02
N SER A 66 -10.30 11.23 -7.87
CA SER A 66 -10.21 11.07 -9.33
C SER A 66 -8.85 11.46 -9.89
N ASP A 67 -8.24 12.51 -9.35
CA ASP A 67 -6.90 12.95 -9.77
C ASP A 67 -5.84 11.91 -9.40
N LEU A 68 -5.86 11.41 -8.16
CA LEU A 68 -4.95 10.33 -7.74
C LEU A 68 -5.07 9.12 -8.67
N ILE A 69 -6.29 8.64 -8.92
CA ILE A 69 -6.52 7.48 -9.79
C ILE A 69 -6.00 7.76 -11.19
N ARG A 70 -6.35 8.92 -11.76
CA ARG A 70 -5.93 9.32 -13.11
C ARG A 70 -4.42 9.35 -13.27
N PHE A 71 -3.70 9.86 -12.28
CA PHE A 71 -2.24 10.00 -12.34
C PHE A 71 -1.51 8.71 -11.96
N ALA A 72 -2.03 7.94 -11.01
CA ALA A 72 -1.41 6.67 -10.59
C ALA A 72 -1.59 5.60 -11.65
N ARG A 73 -2.72 5.58 -12.35
CA ARG A 73 -3.09 4.48 -13.25
C ARG A 73 -2.01 4.07 -14.27
N PRO A 74 -1.36 4.98 -15.02
CA PRO A 74 -0.29 4.59 -15.94
C PRO A 74 0.90 3.95 -15.23
N GLU A 75 1.28 4.45 -14.05
CA GLU A 75 2.37 3.88 -13.25
C GLU A 75 2.01 2.50 -12.70
N LEU A 76 0.73 2.28 -12.32
CA LEU A 76 0.24 0.95 -11.93
C LEU A 76 0.35 -0.03 -13.10
N GLU A 77 0.00 0.40 -14.31
CA GLU A 77 0.06 -0.44 -15.52
C GLU A 77 1.52 -0.78 -15.88
N VAL A 78 2.44 0.18 -15.82
CA VAL A 78 3.87 -0.06 -16.03
C VAL A 78 4.43 -1.02 -14.98
N LEU A 79 4.11 -0.82 -13.70
CA LEU A 79 4.53 -1.73 -12.64
C LEU A 79 3.93 -3.13 -12.84
N TYR A 80 2.64 -3.20 -13.21
CA TYR A 80 1.95 -4.45 -13.48
C TYR A 80 2.68 -5.22 -14.59
N ASP A 81 2.95 -4.58 -15.72
CA ASP A 81 3.65 -5.22 -16.85
C ASP A 81 5.05 -5.73 -16.48
N GLN A 82 5.71 -5.15 -15.47
CA GLN A 82 7.01 -5.60 -14.98
C GLN A 82 6.95 -6.83 -14.05
N ILE A 83 5.81 -7.05 -13.37
CA ILE A 83 5.68 -8.11 -12.33
C ILE A 83 4.58 -9.14 -12.61
N ALA A 84 3.72 -8.89 -13.60
CA ALA A 84 2.60 -9.74 -13.98
C ALA A 84 3.05 -11.14 -14.42
N GLY A 85 2.11 -12.09 -14.36
CA GLY A 85 2.37 -13.49 -14.70
C GLY A 85 3.14 -14.26 -13.63
N SER A 86 3.31 -13.66 -12.44
CA SER A 86 4.03 -14.27 -11.32
C SER A 86 3.13 -14.48 -10.09
N ASN A 87 1.80 -14.51 -10.27
CA ASN A 87 0.80 -14.64 -9.21
C ASN A 87 0.78 -13.41 -8.28
N PHE A 88 0.59 -12.23 -8.89
CA PHE A 88 0.60 -10.93 -8.22
C PHE A 88 -0.70 -10.14 -8.41
N MET A 89 -0.84 -9.13 -7.58
CA MET A 89 -1.84 -8.06 -7.69
C MET A 89 -1.21 -6.74 -7.26
N ILE A 90 -1.68 -5.66 -7.88
CA ILE A 90 -1.41 -4.29 -7.49
C ILE A 90 -2.73 -3.65 -7.05
N ALA A 91 -2.70 -2.92 -5.94
CA ALA A 91 -3.84 -2.17 -5.42
C ALA A 91 -3.45 -0.70 -5.19
N LEU A 92 -4.35 0.21 -5.55
CA LEU A 92 -4.27 1.62 -5.19
C LEU A 92 -5.21 1.88 -4.01
N GLY A 93 -4.66 2.20 -2.85
CA GLY A 93 -5.40 2.55 -1.65
C GLY A 93 -5.54 4.06 -1.46
N ALA A 94 -6.69 4.50 -0.94
CA ALA A 94 -6.89 5.83 -0.40
C ALA A 94 -6.21 5.99 0.98
N PRO A 95 -5.98 7.23 1.47
CA PRO A 95 -5.34 7.48 2.76
C PRO A 95 -6.10 6.93 3.97
N ASP A 96 -7.39 6.65 3.84
CA ASP A 96 -8.24 6.02 4.85
C ASP A 96 -8.24 4.49 4.77
N GLY A 97 -7.42 3.90 3.90
CA GLY A 97 -7.24 2.46 3.76
C GLY A 97 -8.25 1.76 2.85
N VAL A 98 -9.11 2.50 2.15
CA VAL A 98 -10.03 1.91 1.15
C VAL A 98 -9.29 1.65 -0.17
N VAL A 99 -9.39 0.44 -0.70
CA VAL A 99 -8.88 0.09 -2.03
C VAL A 99 -9.74 0.77 -3.10
N LEU A 100 -9.13 1.63 -3.91
CA LEU A 100 -9.79 2.38 -4.99
C LEU A 100 -9.78 1.60 -6.31
N ASP A 101 -8.67 0.95 -6.65
CA ASP A 101 -8.51 0.20 -7.90
C ASP A 101 -7.52 -0.94 -7.75
N THR A 102 -7.60 -1.94 -8.63
CA THR A 102 -6.75 -3.13 -8.61
C THR A 102 -6.40 -3.61 -10.02
N LEU A 103 -5.16 -4.10 -10.20
CA LEU A 103 -4.72 -4.87 -11.37
C LEU A 103 -4.23 -6.24 -10.87
N THR A 104 -4.80 -7.34 -11.35
CA THR A 104 -4.65 -8.65 -10.69
C THR A 104 -4.47 -9.77 -11.70
N ASP A 105 -3.47 -10.62 -11.49
CA ASP A 105 -3.36 -11.90 -12.20
C ASP A 105 -4.57 -12.78 -11.86
N ALA A 106 -5.14 -13.47 -12.85
CA ALA A 106 -6.31 -14.34 -12.63
C ALA A 106 -6.07 -15.36 -11.51
N GLN A 107 -4.89 -15.99 -11.48
CA GLN A 107 -4.50 -16.94 -10.44
C GLN A 107 -4.51 -16.33 -9.04
N PHE A 108 -4.03 -15.09 -8.90
CA PHE A 108 -4.02 -14.40 -7.60
C PHE A 108 -5.45 -14.03 -7.20
N GLY A 109 -6.27 -13.55 -8.14
CA GLY A 109 -7.67 -13.22 -7.92
C GLY A 109 -8.51 -14.41 -7.41
N ASP A 110 -8.14 -15.63 -7.81
CA ASP A 110 -8.78 -16.88 -7.37
C ASP A 110 -8.28 -17.38 -5.99
N SER A 111 -7.33 -16.70 -5.36
CA SER A 111 -6.90 -16.99 -3.98
C SER A 111 -7.83 -16.35 -2.94
N ASP A 112 -7.74 -16.80 -1.68
CA ASP A 112 -8.47 -16.17 -0.58
C ASP A 112 -8.06 -14.70 -0.37
N ALA A 113 -6.75 -14.41 -0.50
CA ALA A 113 -6.24 -13.05 -0.41
C ALA A 113 -6.72 -12.16 -1.57
N GLY A 114 -6.70 -12.66 -2.80
CA GLY A 114 -7.20 -11.93 -3.98
C GLY A 114 -8.70 -11.63 -3.91
N ARG A 115 -9.50 -12.55 -3.36
CA ARG A 115 -10.92 -12.30 -3.08
C ARG A 115 -11.16 -11.28 -1.96
N ALA A 116 -10.18 -11.08 -1.08
CA ALA A 116 -10.28 -10.14 0.03
C ALA A 116 -9.87 -8.72 -0.36
N VAL A 117 -8.82 -8.57 -1.18
CA VAL A 117 -8.30 -7.26 -1.63
C VAL A 117 -9.00 -6.85 -2.92
N ILE A 118 -10.21 -6.31 -2.78
CA ILE A 118 -11.03 -5.85 -3.90
C ILE A 118 -11.33 -4.35 -3.78
N PRO A 119 -11.67 -3.64 -4.88
CA PRO A 119 -12.13 -2.27 -4.78
C PRO A 119 -13.28 -2.11 -3.76
N GLY A 120 -13.13 -1.15 -2.85
CA GLY A 120 -14.01 -0.89 -1.72
C GLY A 120 -13.62 -1.62 -0.42
N SER A 121 -12.73 -2.60 -0.45
CA SER A 121 -12.24 -3.24 0.78
C SER A 121 -11.37 -2.29 1.61
N VAL A 122 -11.50 -2.36 2.93
CA VAL A 122 -10.76 -1.52 3.90
C VAL A 122 -9.61 -2.32 4.52
N TRP A 123 -8.41 -1.74 4.52
CA TRP A 123 -7.15 -2.38 4.89
C TRP A 123 -6.37 -1.63 5.99
N THR A 124 -7.07 -0.84 6.81
CA THR A 124 -6.46 -0.24 8.02
C THR A 124 -6.05 -1.31 9.04
N GLU A 125 -5.10 -0.98 9.91
CA GLU A 125 -4.72 -1.87 11.01
C GLU A 125 -5.87 -2.11 12.01
N GLU A 126 -6.83 -1.18 12.10
CA GLU A 126 -8.05 -1.33 12.91
C GLU A 126 -9.04 -2.33 12.31
N ALA A 127 -9.10 -2.44 10.98
CA ALA A 127 -10.01 -3.34 10.30
C ALA A 127 -9.43 -4.76 10.13
N ARG A 128 -8.14 -4.85 9.77
CA ARG A 128 -7.52 -6.12 9.34
C ARG A 128 -6.22 -6.46 10.07
N GLY A 129 -5.88 -5.72 11.12
CA GLY A 129 -4.60 -5.84 11.80
C GLY A 129 -3.44 -5.53 10.87
N THR A 130 -2.24 -5.92 11.29
CA THR A 130 -0.99 -5.79 10.52
C THR A 130 -1.12 -6.38 9.13
N ASN A 131 -1.07 -5.49 8.15
CA ASN A 131 -0.95 -5.74 6.72
C ASN A 131 -0.10 -4.60 6.14
N ALA A 132 0.51 -4.78 4.96
CA ALA A 132 1.45 -3.79 4.44
C ALA A 132 0.78 -2.43 4.16
N LEU A 133 -0.45 -2.43 3.63
CA LEU A 133 -1.18 -1.19 3.28
C LEU A 133 -1.49 -0.39 4.55
N GLY A 134 -2.08 -1.02 5.56
CA GLY A 134 -2.38 -0.40 6.85
C GLY A 134 -1.12 0.08 7.59
N LEU A 135 -0.05 -0.71 7.57
CA LEU A 135 1.22 -0.33 8.19
C LEU A 135 1.86 0.88 7.48
N CYS A 136 1.77 0.92 6.15
CA CYS A 136 2.23 2.04 5.34
C CYS A 136 1.47 3.33 5.68
N ILE A 137 0.13 3.25 5.83
CA ILE A 137 -0.70 4.39 6.27
C ILE A 137 -0.29 4.85 7.67
N ALA A 138 -0.16 3.92 8.62
CA ALA A 138 0.14 4.24 10.01
C ALA A 138 1.53 4.87 10.20
N THR A 139 2.50 4.50 9.38
CA THR A 139 3.89 4.96 9.50
C THR A 139 4.25 6.08 8.54
N GLY A 140 3.49 6.26 7.45
CA GLY A 140 3.85 7.13 6.34
C GLY A 140 5.14 6.69 5.63
N ARG A 141 5.50 5.40 5.71
CA ARG A 141 6.75 4.84 5.19
C ARG A 141 6.48 3.58 4.38
N PRO A 142 7.36 3.22 3.42
CA PRO A 142 7.28 1.93 2.76
C PRO A 142 7.25 0.80 3.76
N ALA A 143 6.33 -0.14 3.56
CA ALA A 143 6.07 -1.25 4.46
C ALA A 143 6.15 -2.56 3.70
N GLN A 144 6.63 -3.62 4.36
CA GLN A 144 6.65 -4.95 3.80
C GLN A 144 6.24 -5.94 4.88
N VAL A 145 5.28 -6.79 4.57
CA VAL A 145 4.70 -7.76 5.51
C VAL A 145 4.64 -9.12 4.81
N TYR A 146 5.26 -10.12 5.41
CA TYR A 146 5.42 -11.44 4.78
C TYR A 146 4.83 -12.54 5.63
N GLY A 147 3.93 -13.31 5.03
CA GLY A 147 3.34 -14.52 5.60
C GLY A 147 2.94 -14.36 7.06
N GLY A 148 3.62 -15.08 7.94
CA GLY A 148 3.40 -15.05 9.40
C GLY A 148 3.62 -13.71 10.10
N GLU A 149 4.01 -12.63 9.40
CA GLU A 149 3.99 -11.25 9.91
C GLU A 149 2.59 -10.61 9.80
N HIS A 150 1.72 -11.06 8.89
CA HIS A 150 0.34 -10.59 8.82
C HIS A 150 -0.41 -10.92 10.10
N PHE A 151 -1.08 -9.94 10.69
CA PHE A 151 -1.73 -10.14 12.00
C PHE A 151 -2.80 -11.23 11.93
N LEU A 152 -3.67 -11.16 10.91
CA LEU A 152 -4.68 -12.19 10.67
C LEU A 152 -4.05 -13.43 10.03
N ARG A 153 -4.37 -14.60 10.59
CA ARG A 153 -3.94 -15.89 10.05
C ARG A 153 -4.40 -16.10 8.61
N ALA A 154 -5.57 -15.56 8.26
CA ALA A 154 -6.15 -15.62 6.92
C ALA A 154 -5.31 -14.93 5.81
N HIS A 155 -4.25 -14.21 6.16
CA HIS A 155 -3.37 -13.50 5.20
C HIS A 155 -1.92 -14.00 5.25
N GLN A 156 -1.65 -15.16 5.88
CA GLN A 156 -0.29 -15.67 6.05
C GLN A 156 0.28 -16.39 4.83
N ASP A 157 -0.51 -16.56 3.79
CA ASP A 157 -0.13 -17.17 2.51
C ASP A 157 0.40 -16.16 1.48
N VAL A 158 0.39 -14.86 1.83
CA VAL A 158 0.85 -13.79 0.94
C VAL A 158 2.03 -12.99 1.50
N SER A 159 2.68 -12.28 0.59
CA SER A 159 3.59 -11.19 0.90
C SER A 159 3.08 -9.91 0.27
N CYS A 160 3.10 -8.84 1.04
CA CYS A 160 2.60 -7.54 0.63
C CYS A 160 3.71 -6.50 0.79
N ILE A 161 3.81 -5.62 -0.20
CA ILE A 161 4.76 -4.52 -0.20
C ILE A 161 3.98 -3.27 -0.56
N SER A 162 4.01 -2.27 0.32
CA SER A 162 3.33 -1.02 0.09
C SER A 162 4.29 0.16 0.13
N ALA A 163 4.01 1.18 -0.66
CA ALA A 163 4.72 2.45 -0.65
C ALA A 163 3.72 3.63 -0.62
N PRO A 164 3.98 4.66 0.19
CA PRO A 164 3.10 5.81 0.29
C PRO A 164 3.24 6.71 -0.94
N ILE A 165 2.12 7.27 -1.39
CA ILE A 165 2.06 8.32 -2.41
C ILE A 165 1.73 9.62 -1.69
N PHE A 166 2.58 10.63 -1.84
CA PHE A 166 2.39 11.94 -1.22
C PHE A 166 1.93 12.98 -2.23
N ASP A 167 1.10 13.93 -1.78
CA ASP A 167 0.84 15.16 -2.52
C ASP A 167 2.03 16.14 -2.43
N GLY A 168 1.93 17.25 -3.14
CA GLY A 168 2.98 18.26 -3.24
C GLY A 168 3.11 19.11 -1.97
N ARG A 169 2.26 18.87 -0.98
CA ARG A 169 2.34 19.44 0.37
C ARG A 169 2.93 18.43 1.37
N GLY A 170 3.31 17.24 0.91
CA GLY A 170 3.83 16.16 1.75
C GLY A 170 2.75 15.42 2.55
N LYS A 171 1.46 15.61 2.23
CA LYS A 171 0.37 14.83 2.85
C LYS A 171 0.20 13.51 2.11
N LEU A 172 -0.09 12.43 2.84
CA LEU A 172 -0.43 11.15 2.23
C LEU A 172 -1.67 11.31 1.34
N ALA A 173 -1.50 11.09 0.04
CA ALA A 173 -2.53 11.15 -0.98
C ALA A 173 -3.10 9.77 -1.30
N GLY A 174 -2.30 8.72 -1.16
CA GLY A 174 -2.72 7.33 -1.34
C GLY A 174 -1.60 6.35 -1.02
N VAL A 175 -1.83 5.08 -1.27
CA VAL A 175 -0.86 4.01 -1.08
C VAL A 175 -0.85 3.10 -2.30
N LEU A 176 0.33 2.80 -2.80
CA LEU A 176 0.54 1.74 -3.77
C LEU A 176 0.85 0.45 -3.00
N ASP A 177 0.09 -0.61 -3.21
CA ASP A 177 0.36 -1.94 -2.67
C ASP A 177 0.58 -2.94 -3.80
N ALA A 178 1.54 -3.84 -3.63
CA ALA A 178 1.71 -5.03 -4.44
C ALA A 178 1.73 -6.26 -3.54
N SER A 179 0.85 -7.20 -3.85
CA SER A 179 0.70 -8.45 -3.12
C SER A 179 1.02 -9.64 -4.02
N SER A 180 1.63 -10.67 -3.44
CA SER A 180 1.99 -11.90 -4.15
C SER A 180 1.60 -13.13 -3.35
N GLY A 181 1.28 -14.22 -4.05
CA GLY A 181 1.07 -15.52 -3.41
C GLY A 181 2.35 -16.20 -2.91
N SER A 182 3.49 -15.49 -2.90
CA SER A 182 4.72 -15.94 -2.26
C SER A 182 4.74 -15.51 -0.79
N THR A 183 5.30 -16.35 0.08
CA THR A 183 5.56 -15.99 1.49
C THR A 183 7.00 -15.49 1.71
N VAL A 184 7.80 -15.38 0.64
CA VAL A 184 9.22 -15.00 0.69
C VAL A 184 9.40 -13.53 0.34
N ARG A 185 10.41 -12.89 0.93
CA ARG A 185 10.76 -11.50 0.64
C ARG A 185 11.17 -11.30 -0.81
N GLN A 186 10.50 -10.39 -1.50
CA GLN A 186 10.77 -10.02 -2.89
C GLN A 186 11.47 -8.65 -2.96
N GLN A 187 12.78 -8.61 -2.69
CA GLN A 187 13.54 -7.35 -2.62
C GLN A 187 13.49 -6.54 -3.92
N HIS A 188 13.53 -7.22 -5.07
CA HIS A 188 13.42 -6.57 -6.38
C HIS A 188 12.05 -5.91 -6.56
N THR A 189 10.97 -6.63 -6.28
CA THR A 189 9.61 -6.09 -6.30
C THR A 189 9.46 -4.91 -5.35
N ALA A 190 10.06 -4.97 -4.17
CA ALA A 190 9.99 -3.87 -3.21
C ALA A 190 10.64 -2.59 -3.73
N ALA A 191 11.77 -2.71 -4.43
CA ALA A 191 12.42 -1.57 -5.08
C ALA A 191 11.53 -1.01 -6.20
N LEU A 192 10.94 -1.86 -7.04
CA LEU A 192 10.02 -1.44 -8.11
C LEU A 192 8.81 -0.69 -7.55
N VAL A 193 8.12 -1.24 -6.55
CA VAL A 193 6.96 -0.62 -5.90
C VAL A 193 7.31 0.75 -5.33
N GLN A 194 8.43 0.87 -4.63
CA GLN A 194 8.88 2.16 -4.09
C GLN A 194 9.20 3.15 -5.20
N MET A 195 9.88 2.72 -6.26
CA MET A 195 10.16 3.57 -7.41
C MET A 195 8.85 4.02 -8.07
N SER A 196 7.89 3.14 -8.33
CA SER A 196 6.58 3.50 -8.93
C SER A 196 5.76 4.45 -8.07
N ALA A 197 5.82 4.35 -6.73
CA ALA A 197 5.14 5.29 -5.84
C ALA A 197 5.82 6.68 -5.81
N THR A 198 7.14 6.73 -6.02
CA THR A 198 7.93 7.97 -6.03
C THR A 198 8.04 8.60 -7.43
N ALA A 199 7.94 7.80 -8.49
CA ALA A 199 7.99 8.22 -9.88
C ALA A 199 6.78 9.09 -10.20
N GLU A 200 7.06 10.33 -10.63
CA GLU A 200 6.14 11.33 -11.23
C GLU A 200 4.83 11.71 -10.52
N LEU A 201 4.36 10.99 -9.49
CA LEU A 201 3.19 11.33 -8.68
C LEU A 201 3.46 12.49 -7.72
N SER A 202 4.66 12.50 -7.12
CA SER A 202 5.09 13.57 -6.20
C SER A 202 5.41 14.87 -6.94
N SER A 203 5.89 14.80 -8.19
CA SER A 203 6.27 15.97 -9.01
C SER A 203 5.04 16.80 -9.45
N PHE A 204 3.89 16.15 -9.67
CA PHE A 204 2.73 16.81 -10.25
C PHE A 204 1.78 17.41 -9.23
N PHE A 205 1.62 16.81 -8.04
CA PHE A 205 0.87 17.46 -6.96
C PHE A 205 1.56 18.75 -6.43
N ILE A 206 2.84 18.98 -6.75
CA ILE A 206 3.54 20.25 -6.49
C ILE A 206 2.97 21.39 -7.36
N ARG A 207 2.34 21.08 -8.50
CA ARG A 207 1.66 22.04 -9.37
C ARG A 207 0.16 22.02 -9.08
N GLY A 208 -0.24 22.70 -8.00
CA GLY A 208 -1.66 22.88 -7.65
C GLY A 208 -2.53 23.41 -8.81
N PRO A 209 -3.87 23.40 -8.66
CA PRO A 209 -4.80 23.76 -9.73
C PRO A 209 -4.81 25.27 -9.98
N SER A 210 -3.81 25.80 -10.69
CA SER A 210 -3.86 27.12 -11.33
C SER A 210 -2.55 27.45 -12.05
N ILE A 211 -2.40 27.03 -13.31
CA ILE A 211 -1.73 27.87 -14.32
C ILE A 211 -2.54 27.82 -15.60
N CYS A 212 -3.18 28.94 -15.89
CA CYS A 212 -3.96 29.22 -17.09
C CYS A 212 -3.10 29.00 -18.37
N PRO A 213 -3.64 28.39 -19.44
CA PRO A 213 -2.88 28.10 -20.67
C PRO A 213 -2.24 29.31 -21.39
N PRO A 214 -2.74 30.57 -21.33
CA PRO A 214 -2.09 31.68 -22.05
C PRO A 214 -0.80 32.18 -21.37
N CYS A 215 -0.51 31.82 -20.11
CA CYS A 215 0.71 32.26 -19.43
C CYS A 215 1.98 31.46 -19.82
N ARG A 216 1.85 30.39 -20.60
CA ARG A 216 2.99 29.54 -21.01
C ARG A 216 4.02 30.26 -21.91
N LEU A 217 3.62 31.27 -22.68
CA LEU A 217 4.56 32.00 -23.54
C LEU A 217 5.29 33.16 -22.84
N ALA A 218 4.76 33.70 -21.74
CA ALA A 218 5.38 34.82 -21.05
C ALA A 218 6.60 34.40 -20.21
N CYS A 219 6.55 33.24 -19.53
CA CYS A 219 7.69 32.76 -18.73
C CYS A 219 8.89 32.29 -19.57
N LEU A 220 8.64 31.69 -20.75
CA LEU A 220 9.73 31.29 -21.65
C LEU A 220 10.43 32.49 -22.30
N CYS A 221 9.72 33.59 -22.52
CA CYS A 221 10.31 34.82 -23.07
C CYS A 221 11.21 35.54 -22.04
N TRP A 222 10.85 35.54 -20.75
CA TRP A 222 11.67 36.20 -19.72
C TRP A 222 12.98 35.46 -19.40
N MET A 223 12.97 34.12 -19.42
CA MET A 223 14.19 33.31 -19.23
C MET A 223 15.16 33.42 -20.42
N MET A 224 14.66 33.54 -21.65
CA MET A 224 15.50 33.67 -22.86
C MET A 224 16.15 35.06 -22.99
N ILE A 225 15.49 36.13 -22.53
CA ILE A 225 16.06 37.49 -22.58
C ILE A 225 17.12 37.71 -21.49
N SER A 226 17.03 37.02 -20.35
CA SER A 226 17.98 37.18 -19.24
C SER A 226 19.30 36.41 -19.43
N ALA A 227 19.36 35.47 -20.38
CA ALA A 227 20.54 34.67 -20.68
C ALA A 227 21.49 35.30 -21.72
N SER A 228 21.12 36.44 -22.31
CA SER A 228 21.93 37.13 -23.35
C SER A 228 22.61 38.42 -22.85
N MET A 229 22.66 38.64 -21.53
CA MET A 229 23.27 39.83 -20.90
C MET A 229 24.30 39.48 -19.80
N ARG A 230 24.94 38.31 -19.88
CA ARG A 230 26.14 37.98 -19.09
C ARG A 230 27.19 37.32 -19.96
#